data_AF-A0A7S3MBZ9-F1
#
_entry.id   AF-A0A7S3MBZ9-F1
#
_cell.length_a   1.000
_cell.length_b   1.000
_cell.length_c   1.000
_cell.angle_alpha   90.00
_cell.angle_beta   90.00
_cell.angle_gamma   90.00
#
_symmetry.space_group_name_H-M   'P 1'
#
loop_
_entity.id
_entity.type
_entity.pdbx_description
1 polymer ?
#
loop_
_entity_poly.entity_id
_entity_poly.type
_entity_poly.pdbx_seq_one_letter_code
_entity_poly.pdbx_strand_id
1 'polypeptide(L)'
;RKDEQPALELGKQLSEEDTEYPLITRCNSLVREIDDEMLNIHRFVRDIYSKKFPELESIVVSPLDYLQVVQRIGNTKDLTTIDFSDILPNTAVMAITVTASMTAGSTLPR
;
A
#
# COMPACT_ATOMS: atom_id res chain seq x y z
N ARG A 1 -16.33 -34.96 -46.80
CA ARG A 1 -16.79 -33.80 -45.98
C ARG A 1 -17.13 -34.26 -44.56
N LYS A 2 -16.25 -35.06 -43.93
CA LYS A 2 -16.28 -35.36 -42.48
C LYS A 2 -14.89 -35.21 -41.85
N ASP A 3 -13.94 -34.66 -42.61
CA ASP A 3 -12.51 -34.73 -42.34
C ASP A 3 -11.95 -33.37 -41.87
N GLU A 4 -12.78 -32.33 -41.84
CA GLU A 4 -12.42 -30.94 -41.47
C GLU A 4 -12.79 -30.58 -40.02
N GLN A 5 -13.51 -31.43 -39.29
CA GLN A 5 -13.94 -31.17 -37.90
C GLN A 5 -12.80 -31.23 -36.85
N PRO A 6 -11.88 -32.21 -36.85
CA PRO A 6 -10.88 -32.30 -35.78
C PRO A 6 -9.80 -31.21 -35.83
N ALA A 7 -9.56 -30.60 -37.00
CA ALA A 7 -8.60 -29.50 -37.15
C ALA A 7 -9.14 -28.16 -36.59
N LEU A 8 -10.45 -27.93 -36.68
CA LEU A 8 -11.09 -26.74 -36.12
C LEU A 8 -11.15 -26.77 -34.58
N GLU A 9 -11.30 -27.95 -33.97
CA GLU A 9 -11.28 -28.10 -32.50
C GLU A 9 -9.87 -27.94 -31.94
N LEU A 10 -8.85 -28.50 -32.61
CA LEU A 10 -7.44 -28.34 -32.21
C LEU A 10 -6.97 -26.89 -32.30
N GLY A 11 -7.37 -26.17 -33.36
CA GLY A 11 -7.07 -24.74 -33.51
C GLY A 11 -7.79 -23.83 -32.50
N LYS A 12 -8.92 -24.27 -31.95
CA LYS A 12 -9.64 -23.57 -30.88
C LYS A 12 -8.98 -23.78 -29.52
N GLN A 13 -8.57 -25.01 -29.21
CA GLN A 13 -7.84 -25.33 -27.98
C GLN A 13 -6.45 -24.68 -27.93
N LEU A 14 -5.77 -24.59 -29.07
CA LEU A 14 -4.50 -23.86 -29.20
C LEU A 14 -4.63 -22.33 -29.04
N SER A 15 -5.84 -21.76 -29.09
CA SER A 15 -6.05 -20.31 -28.96
C SER A 15 -6.38 -19.86 -27.53
N GLU A 16 -6.99 -20.74 -26.73
CA GLU A 16 -7.37 -20.44 -25.35
C GLU A 16 -6.20 -20.65 -24.37
N GLU A 17 -5.43 -21.73 -24.51
CA GLU A 17 -4.25 -21.98 -23.64
C GLU A 17 -3.06 -21.06 -23.94
N ASP A 18 -2.86 -20.65 -25.20
CA ASP A 18 -1.74 -19.80 -25.64
C ASP A 18 -1.93 -18.31 -25.26
N THR A 19 -3.15 -17.90 -24.90
CA THR A 19 -3.46 -16.53 -24.47
C THR A 19 -3.61 -16.36 -22.96
N GLU A 20 -3.93 -17.41 -22.21
CA GLU A 20 -4.12 -17.33 -20.75
C GLU A 20 -2.80 -17.13 -20.00
N TYR A 21 -1.76 -17.90 -20.33
CA TYR A 21 -0.48 -17.83 -19.62
C TYR A 21 0.23 -16.47 -19.75
N PRO A 22 0.28 -15.81 -20.94
CA PRO A 22 0.81 -14.45 -21.07
C PRO A 22 0.00 -13.42 -20.27
N LEU A 23 -1.32 -13.56 -20.17
CA LEU A 23 -2.16 -12.66 -19.38
C LEU A 23 -1.87 -12.80 -17.89
N ILE A 24 -1.78 -14.03 -17.37
CA ILE A 24 -1.40 -14.28 -15.96
C ILE A 24 -0.02 -13.68 -15.66
N THR A 25 0.94 -13.91 -16.56
CA THR A 25 2.30 -13.35 -16.43
C THR A 25 2.26 -11.83 -16.40
N ARG A 26 1.49 -11.21 -17.31
CA ARG A 26 1.31 -9.75 -17.35
C ARG A 26 0.64 -9.22 -16.08
N CYS A 27 -0.40 -9.88 -15.58
CA CYS A 27 -1.07 -9.51 -14.34
C CYS A 27 -0.09 -9.54 -13.15
N ASN A 28 0.72 -10.59 -13.04
CA ASN A 28 1.72 -10.68 -11.97
C ASN A 28 2.81 -9.61 -12.07
N SER A 29 3.25 -9.26 -13.29
CA SER A 29 4.18 -8.14 -13.49
C SER A 29 3.55 -6.81 -13.05
N LEU A 30 2.30 -6.55 -13.44
CA LEU A 30 1.58 -5.35 -13.03
C LEU A 30 1.39 -5.27 -11.50
N VAL A 31 1.06 -6.38 -10.84
CA VAL A 31 0.95 -6.43 -9.38
C VAL A 31 2.29 -6.08 -8.72
N ARG A 32 3.40 -6.63 -9.22
CA ARG A 32 4.74 -6.29 -8.73
C ARG A 32 5.05 -4.80 -8.92
N GLU A 33 4.75 -4.23 -10.08
CA GLU A 33 4.98 -2.80 -10.35
C GLU A 33 4.19 -1.92 -9.38
N ILE A 34 2.95 -2.30 -9.05
CA ILE A 34 2.12 -1.59 -8.06
C ILE A 34 2.75 -1.68 -6.65
N ASP A 35 3.21 -2.87 -6.25
CA ASP A 35 3.85 -3.07 -4.94
C ASP A 35 5.13 -2.23 -4.80
N ASP A 36 5.96 -2.19 -5.86
CA ASP A 36 7.18 -1.39 -5.90
C ASP A 36 6.86 0.11 -5.79
N GLU A 37 5.85 0.59 -6.51
CA GLU A 37 5.46 2.00 -6.47
C GLU A 37 4.82 2.39 -5.13
N MET A 38 4.04 1.50 -4.52
CA MET A 38 3.54 1.69 -3.16
C MET A 38 4.69 1.91 -2.17
N LEU A 39 5.74 1.10 -2.26
CA LEU A 39 6.92 1.26 -1.40
C LEU A 39 7.69 2.55 -1.70
N ASN A 40 7.76 2.96 -2.97
CA ASN A 40 8.37 4.24 -3.37
C ASN A 40 7.64 5.42 -2.72
N ILE A 41 6.30 5.45 -2.82
CA ILE A 41 5.46 6.50 -2.24
C ILE A 41 5.59 6.51 -0.71
N HIS A 42 5.57 5.33 -0.08
CA HIS A 42 5.74 5.23 1.36
C HIS A 42 7.08 5.84 1.82
N ARG A 43 8.20 5.51 1.16
CA ARG A 43 9.51 6.11 1.47
C ARG A 43 9.50 7.63 1.27
N PHE A 44 8.91 8.11 0.18
CA PHE A 44 8.82 9.54 -0.10
C PHE A 44 8.04 10.30 0.99
N VAL A 45 6.86 9.79 1.38
CA VAL A 45 6.04 10.42 2.43
C VAL A 45 6.75 10.37 3.78
N ARG A 46 7.35 9.22 4.11
CA ARG A 46 8.13 9.04 5.34
C ARG A 46 9.26 10.06 5.44
N ASP A 47 10.05 10.23 4.37
CA ASP A 47 11.21 11.12 4.40
C ASP A 47 10.79 12.58 4.69
N ILE A 48 9.60 12.99 4.22
CA ILE A 48 9.02 14.30 4.53
C ILE A 48 8.47 14.34 5.96
N TYR A 49 7.67 13.34 6.33
CA TYR A 49 6.93 13.33 7.59
C TYR A 49 7.79 13.04 8.82
N SER A 50 8.96 12.43 8.62
CA SER A 50 9.98 12.20 9.66
C SER A 50 10.40 13.48 10.37
N LYS A 51 10.30 14.65 9.74
CA LYS A 51 10.59 15.95 10.35
C LYS A 51 9.58 16.36 11.43
N LYS A 52 8.35 15.82 11.34
CA LYS A 52 7.25 16.09 12.26
C LYS A 52 7.06 14.98 13.29
N PHE A 53 7.15 13.73 12.86
CA PHE A 53 6.92 12.60 13.74
C PHE A 53 7.80 11.41 13.32
N PRO A 54 9.11 11.43 13.63
CA PRO A 54 10.04 10.40 13.20
C PRO A 54 9.71 9.02 13.79
N GLU A 55 9.15 8.98 14.99
CA GLU A 55 8.82 7.72 15.67
C GLU A 55 7.62 6.99 15.03
N LEU A 56 6.86 7.63 14.14
CA LEU A 56 5.69 6.99 13.53
C LEU A 56 6.07 5.74 12.69
N GLU A 57 7.25 5.74 12.07
CA GLU A 57 7.73 4.61 11.25
C GLU A 57 7.95 3.34 12.08
N SER A 58 8.42 3.48 13.33
CA SER A 58 8.64 2.32 14.21
C SER A 58 7.33 1.78 14.80
N ILE A 59 6.29 2.62 14.86
CA ILE A 59 4.97 2.23 15.39
C ILE A 59 4.12 1.58 14.30
N VAL A 60 4.16 2.08 13.06
CA VAL A 60 3.33 1.60 11.96
C VAL A 60 4.21 1.03 10.85
N VAL A 61 4.37 -0.30 10.87
CA VAL A 61 5.22 -1.05 9.93
C VAL A 61 4.60 -1.20 8.54
N SER A 62 3.26 -1.24 8.46
CA SER A 62 2.52 -1.41 7.21
C SER A 62 2.54 -0.12 6.37
N PRO A 63 2.98 -0.16 5.10
CA PRO A 63 3.07 1.03 4.26
C PRO A 63 1.73 1.74 4.06
N LEU A 64 0.65 0.99 3.85
CA LEU A 64 -0.68 1.53 3.63
C LEU A 64 -1.25 2.17 4.90
N ASP A 65 -1.07 1.52 6.05
CA ASP A 65 -1.55 2.06 7.32
C ASP A 65 -0.78 3.32 7.70
N TYR A 66 0.54 3.34 7.44
CA TYR A 66 1.37 4.52 7.66
C TYR A 66 0.83 5.71 6.85
N LEU A 67 0.55 5.52 5.56
CA LEU A 67 0.01 6.58 4.70
C LEU A 67 -1.36 7.09 5.20
N GLN A 68 -2.25 6.18 5.60
CA GLN A 68 -3.56 6.53 6.15
C GLN A 68 -3.46 7.31 7.46
N VAL A 69 -2.52 6.95 8.33
CA VAL A 69 -2.28 7.61 9.61
C VAL A 69 -1.68 8.99 9.38
N VAL A 70 -0.67 9.12 8.51
CA VAL A 70 -0.09 10.40 8.12
C VAL A 70 -1.16 11.33 7.53
N GLN A 71 -2.03 10.80 6.68
CA GLN A 71 -3.13 11.57 6.09
C GLN A 71 -4.14 12.07 7.14
N ARG A 72 -4.50 11.24 8.13
CA ARG A 72 -5.40 11.64 9.22
C ARG A 72 -4.75 12.65 10.18
N ILE A 73 -3.48 12.46 10.52
CA ILE A 73 -2.76 13.36 11.42
C ILE A 73 -2.50 14.72 10.76
N GLY A 74 -2.01 14.73 9.52
CA GLY A 74 -1.61 15.96 8.83
C GLY A 74 -0.65 16.80 9.67
N ASN A 75 -1.01 18.06 9.94
CA ASN A 75 -0.25 18.97 10.81
C ASN A 75 -0.88 19.15 12.21
N THR A 76 -1.87 18.34 12.57
CA THR A 76 -2.53 18.40 13.88
C THR A 76 -1.52 18.08 14.99
N LYS A 77 -1.56 18.87 16.07
CA LYS A 77 -0.72 18.69 17.26
C LYS A 77 -1.38 17.78 18.29
N ASP A 78 -2.71 17.82 18.37
CA ASP A 78 -3.47 17.02 19.32
C ASP A 78 -4.00 15.75 18.65
N LEU A 79 -3.29 14.64 18.86
CA LEU A 79 -3.67 13.35 18.30
C LEU A 79 -4.78 12.66 19.07
N THR A 80 -5.14 13.15 20.27
CA THR A 80 -6.24 12.56 21.08
C THR A 80 -7.61 12.74 20.44
N THR A 81 -7.71 13.70 19.52
CA THR A 81 -8.94 14.02 18.79
C THR A 81 -9.17 13.14 17.56
N ILE A 82 -8.16 12.36 17.17
CA ILE A 82 -8.18 11.56 15.96
C ILE A 82 -8.38 10.10 16.33
N ASP A 83 -9.40 9.48 15.75
CA ASP A 83 -9.62 8.05 15.88
C ASP A 83 -8.82 7.29 14.81
N PHE A 84 -8.11 6.26 15.26
CA PHE A 84 -7.31 5.35 14.43
C PHE A 84 -7.76 3.90 14.58
N SER A 85 -8.83 3.63 15.36
CA SER A 85 -9.29 2.28 15.70
C SER A 85 -9.78 1.47 14.50
N ASP A 86 -10.05 2.14 13.38
CA ASP A 86 -10.47 1.57 12.10
C ASP A 86 -9.30 1.08 11.23
N ILE A 87 -8.07 1.52 11.52
CA ILE A 87 -6.87 1.20 10.73
C ILE A 87 -5.87 0.41 11.57
N LEU A 88 -5.77 0.74 12.86
CA LEU A 88 -4.72 0.26 13.74
C LEU A 88 -5.28 -0.46 14.97
N PRO A 89 -4.59 -1.51 15.46
CA PRO A 89 -4.89 -2.08 16.77
C PRO A 89 -4.74 -1.05 17.89
N ASN A 90 -5.56 -1.16 18.93
CA ASN A 90 -5.55 -0.25 20.10
C ASN A 90 -4.15 -0.07 20.71
N THR A 91 -3.30 -1.09 20.68
CA THR A 91 -1.91 -1.02 21.14
C THR A 91 -1.10 0.03 20.36
N ALA A 92 -1.25 0.07 19.03
CA ALA A 92 -0.58 1.05 18.19
C ALA A 92 -1.18 2.46 18.37
N VAL A 93 -2.50 2.57 18.54
CA VAL A 93 -3.17 3.85 18.82
C VAL A 93 -2.64 4.49 20.12
N MET A 94 -2.49 3.68 21.17
CA MET A 94 -1.91 4.14 22.43
C MET A 94 -0.44 4.55 22.27
N ALA A 95 0.35 3.74 21.56
CA ALA A 95 1.76 4.06 21.29
C ALA A 95 1.92 5.36 20.49
N ILE A 96 1.07 5.61 19.49
CA ILE A 96 1.04 6.87 18.74
C ILE A 96 0.72 8.04 19.67
N THR A 97 -0.31 7.92 20.49
CA THR A 97 -0.77 9.01 21.38
C THR A 97 0.28 9.38 22.43
N VAL A 98 0.89 8.36 23.06
CA VAL A 98 1.95 8.54 24.07
C VAL A 98 3.20 9.14 23.42
N THR A 99 3.65 8.56 22.30
CA THR A 99 4.87 9.03 21.63
C THR A 99 4.68 10.43 21.02
N ALA A 100 3.51 10.76 20.49
CA ALA A 100 3.22 12.09 19.98
C ALA A 100 3.21 13.17 21.07
N SER A 101 2.92 12.81 22.33
CA SER A 101 3.04 13.74 23.46
C SER A 101 4.50 14.02 23.82
N MET A 102 5.42 13.15 23.40
CA MET A 102 6.86 13.22 23.69
C MET A 102 7.71 13.61 22.47
N THR A 103 7.13 13.62 21.26
CA THR A 103 7.89 13.83 20.02
C THR A 103 8.40 15.26 19.93
N ALA A 104 9.66 15.40 19.53
CA ALA A 104 10.35 16.69 19.38
C ALA A 104 10.17 17.29 17.97
N GLY A 105 9.27 16.75 17.15
CA GLY A 105 9.13 17.15 15.76
C GLY A 105 8.51 18.53 15.56
N SER A 106 8.68 19.06 14.35
CA SER A 106 8.28 20.42 13.96
C SER A 106 7.14 20.39 12.92
N THR A 107 6.33 21.45 12.88
CA THR A 107 5.25 21.55 11.89
C THR A 107 5.81 21.63 10.48
N LEU A 108 5.24 20.89 9.53
CA LEU A 108 5.69 20.91 8.14
C LEU A 108 5.26 22.23 7.47
N PRO A 109 6.12 22.82 6.61
CA PRO A 109 5.75 23.99 5.80
C PRO A 109 4.55 23.66 4.91
N ARG A 110 3.71 24.67 4.67
CA ARG A 110 2.43 24.53 3.98
C ARG A 110 2.58 24.60 2.47
#